data_AF-A0A7L5YP49-F1
#
_entry.id   AF-A0A7L5YP49-F1
#
_cell.length_a   1.000
_cell.length_b   1.000
_cell.length_c   1.000
_cell.angle_alpha   90.00
_cell.angle_beta   90.00
_cell.angle_gamma   90.00
#
_symmetry.space_group_name_H-M   'P 1'
#
loop_
_entity.id
_entity.type
_entity.pdbx_description
1 polymer ?
#
loop_
_entity_poly.entity_id
_entity_poly.type
_entity_poly.pdbx_seq_one_letter_code
_entity_poly.pdbx_strand_id
1 'polypeptide(L)'
;MALVFLKLGGSLITDKRAVATARTPVIERLAAETAAALAQRPDLQLVLGHGSGSFGHVVARAHRTREGVHTPADWRGFAETARSAARLNRLVADIYAAAGVPVWSLPPSASAWCRDGELTEMAERPLSTALAHGLAPLVYGDVALDAVRGGTIVSTEEVFAWLARRLRPQVVLLAGIVDGVYERDPLLDPQARHVAG
;
A
#
# COMPACT_ATOMS: atom_id res chain seq x y z
N MET A 1 6.80 21.75 -7.81
CA MET A 1 5.98 20.53 -8.01
C MET A 1 5.40 20.14 -6.66
N ALA A 2 4.10 19.86 -6.62
CA ALA A 2 3.42 19.44 -5.41
C ALA A 2 3.48 17.91 -5.30
N LEU A 3 4.04 17.34 -4.23
CA LEU A 3 4.11 15.89 -4.03
C LEU A 3 3.03 15.45 -3.03
N VAL A 4 2.16 14.55 -3.48
CA VAL A 4 1.12 13.94 -2.65
C VAL A 4 1.32 12.43 -2.59
N PHE A 5 1.13 11.88 -1.39
CA PHE A 5 1.03 10.45 -1.20
C PHE A 5 -0.45 10.08 -1.07
N LEU A 6 -0.92 9.11 -1.85
CA LEU A 6 -2.29 8.60 -1.75
C LEU A 6 -2.26 7.12 -1.42
N LYS A 7 -2.83 6.74 -0.28
CA LYS A 7 -3.03 5.33 0.08
C LYS A 7 -4.48 4.92 -0.11
N LEU A 8 -4.70 3.86 -0.86
CA LEU A 8 -5.97 3.15 -0.92
C LEU A 8 -6.03 2.08 0.18
N GLY A 9 -6.94 2.23 1.13
CA GLY A 9 -7.11 1.27 2.21
C GLY A 9 -7.47 -0.13 1.68
N GLY A 10 -6.86 -1.19 2.20
CA GLY A 10 -7.15 -2.55 1.76
C GLY A 10 -8.64 -2.92 1.93
N SER A 11 -9.31 -2.42 2.97
CA SER A 11 -10.76 -2.58 3.18
C SER A 11 -11.62 -1.81 2.18
N LEU A 12 -11.09 -0.73 1.61
CA LEU A 12 -11.78 0.06 0.60
C LEU A 12 -11.77 -0.68 -0.74
N ILE A 13 -10.61 -1.24 -1.11
CA ILE A 13 -10.40 -1.86 -2.43
C ILE A 13 -10.56 -3.38 -2.46
N THR A 14 -10.84 -4.04 -1.33
CA THR A 14 -11.11 -5.49 -1.27
C THR A 14 -12.30 -5.81 -0.36
N ASP A 15 -12.96 -6.94 -0.59
CA ASP A 15 -13.92 -7.50 0.37
C ASP A 15 -13.16 -8.31 1.44
N LYS A 16 -13.27 -7.90 2.71
CA LYS A 16 -12.66 -8.62 3.84
C LYS A 16 -13.34 -9.97 4.13
N ARG A 17 -14.56 -10.19 3.65
CA ARG A 17 -15.36 -11.40 3.89
C ARG A 17 -15.04 -12.51 2.90
N ALA A 18 -14.39 -12.18 1.79
CA ALA A 18 -14.04 -13.12 0.73
C ALA A 18 -12.52 -13.08 0.47
N VAL A 19 -11.90 -14.25 0.38
CA VAL A 19 -10.45 -14.37 0.17
C VAL A 19 -10.10 -13.81 -1.21
N ALA A 20 -9.03 -13.00 -1.27
CA ALA A 20 -8.48 -12.47 -2.52
C ALA A 20 -9.54 -11.88 -3.48
N THR A 21 -10.46 -11.07 -2.95
CA THR A 21 -11.57 -10.49 -3.72
C THR A 21 -11.42 -8.98 -3.80
N ALA A 22 -11.08 -8.48 -4.99
CA ALA A 22 -10.96 -7.04 -5.26
C ALA A 22 -12.35 -6.41 -5.50
N ARG A 23 -12.51 -5.16 -5.07
CA ARG A 23 -13.68 -4.32 -5.39
C ARG A 23 -13.37 -3.51 -6.65
N THR A 24 -13.32 -4.19 -7.79
CA THR A 24 -12.94 -3.58 -9.08
C THR A 24 -13.68 -2.27 -9.38
N PRO A 25 -15.01 -2.14 -9.20
CA PRO A 25 -15.71 -0.87 -9.46
C PRO A 25 -15.23 0.29 -8.58
N VAL A 26 -14.80 0.00 -7.34
CA VAL A 26 -14.23 1.02 -6.44
C VAL A 26 -12.84 1.44 -6.92
N ILE A 27 -12.01 0.48 -7.34
CA ILE A 27 -10.66 0.76 -7.86
C ILE A 27 -10.75 1.59 -9.15
N GLU A 28 -11.65 1.23 -10.07
CA GLU A 28 -11.89 1.95 -11.33
C GLU A 28 -12.32 3.39 -11.08
N ARG A 29 -13.28 3.62 -10.16
CA ARG A 29 -13.69 4.96 -9.77
C ARG A 29 -12.52 5.79 -9.22
N LEU A 30 -11.76 5.23 -8.28
CA LEU A 30 -10.61 5.91 -7.66
C LEU A 30 -9.51 6.21 -8.69
N ALA A 31 -9.29 5.31 -9.66
CA ALA A 31 -8.36 5.53 -10.75
C ALA A 31 -8.80 6.70 -11.66
N ALA A 32 -10.08 6.76 -12.00
CA ALA A 32 -10.65 7.87 -12.79
C ALA A 32 -10.56 9.22 -12.05
N GLU A 33 -10.89 9.25 -10.76
CA GLU A 33 -10.74 10.44 -9.90
C GLU A 33 -9.28 10.90 -9.84
N THR A 34 -8.34 9.96 -9.68
CA THR A 34 -6.90 10.25 -9.66
C THR A 34 -6.41 10.81 -11.00
N ALA A 35 -6.83 10.19 -12.11
CA ALA A 35 -6.48 10.66 -13.46
C ALA A 35 -7.00 12.09 -13.71
N ALA A 36 -8.24 12.37 -13.31
CA ALA A 36 -8.83 13.70 -13.43
C ALA A 36 -8.05 14.75 -12.60
N ALA A 37 -7.63 14.40 -11.38
CA ALA A 37 -6.83 15.30 -10.53
C ALA A 37 -5.45 15.60 -11.14
N LEU A 38 -4.76 14.58 -11.67
CA LEU A 38 -3.46 14.75 -12.34
C LEU A 38 -3.59 15.60 -13.62
N ALA A 39 -4.67 15.42 -14.39
CA ALA A 39 -4.93 16.23 -15.57
C ALA A 39 -5.20 17.71 -15.24
N GLN A 40 -5.90 17.99 -14.14
CA GLN A 40 -6.19 19.36 -13.68
C GLN A 40 -4.99 20.05 -13.02
N ARG A 41 -4.01 19.27 -12.52
CA ARG A 41 -2.83 19.76 -11.81
C ARG A 41 -1.55 19.17 -12.39
N PRO A 42 -1.05 19.67 -13.53
CA PRO A 42 0.18 19.16 -14.16
C PRO A 42 1.44 19.28 -13.28
N ASP A 43 1.41 20.12 -12.25
CA ASP A 43 2.47 20.30 -11.26
C ASP A 43 2.45 19.26 -10.13
N LEU A 44 1.39 18.43 -10.07
CA LEU A 44 1.16 17.41 -9.06
C LEU A 44 1.95 16.14 -9.41
N GLN A 45 2.75 15.67 -8.45
CA GLN A 45 3.40 14.38 -8.44
C GLN A 45 2.73 13.49 -7.41
N LEU A 46 2.64 12.20 -7.72
CA LEU A 46 1.90 11.23 -6.94
C LEU A 46 2.78 10.04 -6.58
N VAL A 47 2.83 9.69 -5.30
CA VAL A 47 3.16 8.32 -4.88
C VAL A 47 1.86 7.63 -4.50
N LEU A 48 1.53 6.56 -5.22
CA LEU A 48 0.35 5.76 -4.96
C LEU A 48 0.71 4.58 -4.06
N GLY A 49 -0.18 4.27 -3.12
CA GLY A 49 -0.04 3.17 -2.17
C GLY A 49 -1.33 2.38 -2.10
N HIS A 50 -1.27 1.07 -1.87
CA HIS A 50 -2.46 0.34 -1.45
C HIS A 50 -2.19 -0.73 -0.37
N GLY A 51 -3.14 -0.88 0.54
CA GLY A 51 -3.12 -1.99 1.49
C GLY A 51 -3.36 -3.33 0.79
N SER A 52 -2.80 -4.41 1.35
CA SER A 52 -2.90 -5.75 0.75
C SER A 52 -4.29 -6.40 0.88
N GLY A 53 -5.19 -5.84 1.68
CA GLY A 53 -6.59 -6.27 1.79
C GLY A 53 -6.74 -7.76 2.09
N SER A 54 -7.80 -8.38 1.57
CA SER A 54 -8.03 -9.83 1.71
C SER A 54 -7.05 -10.70 0.91
N PHE A 55 -6.18 -10.12 0.09
CA PHE A 55 -5.11 -10.85 -0.60
C PHE A 55 -3.92 -11.12 0.33
N GLY A 56 -3.43 -10.09 1.03
CA GLY A 56 -2.29 -10.24 1.93
C GLY A 56 -2.68 -10.74 3.32
N HIS A 57 -3.69 -10.14 3.96
CA HIS A 57 -3.99 -10.40 5.38
C HIS A 57 -4.37 -11.85 5.66
N VAL A 58 -5.13 -12.50 4.77
CA VAL A 58 -5.57 -13.88 4.96
C VAL A 58 -4.38 -14.85 4.91
N VAL A 59 -3.54 -14.72 3.89
CA VAL A 59 -2.38 -15.58 3.67
C VAL A 59 -1.30 -15.34 4.72
N ALA A 60 -1.00 -14.06 5.01
CA ALA A 60 -0.05 -13.67 6.04
C ALA A 60 -0.41 -14.21 7.43
N ARG A 61 -1.70 -14.17 7.79
CA ARG A 61 -2.19 -14.68 9.07
C ARG A 61 -2.09 -16.20 9.15
N ALA A 62 -2.39 -16.91 8.06
CA ALA A 62 -2.28 -18.37 8.01
C ALA A 62 -0.84 -18.84 8.26
N HIS A 63 0.15 -18.09 7.77
CA HIS A 63 1.58 -18.40 7.92
C HIS A 63 2.28 -17.64 9.06
N ARG A 64 1.56 -16.81 9.83
CA ARG A 64 2.12 -15.94 10.87
C ARG A 64 3.32 -15.10 10.41
N THR A 65 3.34 -14.70 9.13
CA THR A 65 4.51 -14.11 8.45
C THR A 65 5.06 -12.86 9.16
N ARG A 66 4.20 -12.04 9.81
CA ARG A 66 4.64 -10.84 10.55
C ARG A 66 5.41 -11.15 11.83
N GLU A 67 5.22 -12.34 12.39
CA GLU A 67 5.86 -12.80 13.63
C GLU A 67 7.28 -13.32 13.36
N GLY A 68 7.56 -13.76 12.15
CA GLY A 68 8.88 -14.18 11.69
C GLY A 68 8.85 -15.36 10.74
N VAL A 69 9.98 -15.62 10.10
CA VAL A 69 10.16 -16.64 9.06
C VAL A 69 11.50 -17.35 9.28
N HIS A 70 11.46 -18.57 9.78
CA HIS A 70 12.67 -19.29 10.22
C HIS A 70 12.80 -20.69 9.64
N THR A 71 11.68 -21.33 9.28
CA THR A 71 11.66 -22.69 8.75
C THR A 71 11.45 -22.70 7.23
N PRO A 72 11.78 -23.80 6.53
CA PRO A 72 11.44 -23.96 5.12
C PRO A 72 9.93 -23.88 4.83
N ALA A 73 9.07 -24.17 5.81
CA ALA A 73 7.62 -24.00 5.66
C ALA A 73 7.26 -22.50 5.70
N ASP A 74 7.82 -21.77 6.65
CA ASP A 74 7.59 -20.32 6.77
C ASP A 74 8.05 -19.59 5.50
N TRP A 75 9.20 -19.96 4.94
CA TRP A 75 9.71 -19.35 3.69
C TRP A 75 8.78 -19.60 2.50
N ARG A 76 8.09 -20.75 2.45
CA ARG A 76 7.05 -20.99 1.44
C ARG A 76 5.84 -20.10 1.70
N GLY A 77 5.43 -19.93 2.96
CA GLY A 77 4.35 -19.02 3.35
C GLY A 77 4.66 -17.54 3.07
N PHE A 78 5.91 -17.12 3.27
CA PHE A 78 6.42 -15.81 2.92
C PHE A 78 6.30 -15.57 1.40
N ALA A 79 6.77 -16.51 0.58
CA ALA A 79 6.65 -16.42 -0.87
C ALA A 79 5.18 -16.43 -1.33
N GLU A 80 4.31 -17.21 -0.69
CA GLU A 80 2.89 -17.22 -0.97
C GLU A 80 2.22 -15.88 -0.63
N THR A 81 2.57 -15.30 0.52
CA THR A 81 2.10 -13.99 0.96
C THR A 81 2.49 -12.92 -0.06
N ALA A 82 3.77 -12.89 -0.47
CA ALA A 82 4.28 -11.97 -1.49
C ALA A 82 3.51 -12.09 -2.82
N ARG A 83 3.36 -13.32 -3.32
CA ARG A 83 2.60 -13.60 -4.56
C ARG A 83 1.14 -13.19 -4.46
N SER A 84 0.52 -13.32 -3.29
CA SER A 84 -0.87 -12.91 -3.08
C SER A 84 -1.00 -11.38 -3.09
N ALA A 85 -0.14 -10.67 -2.36
CA ALA A 85 -0.12 -9.21 -2.35
C ALA A 85 0.17 -8.65 -3.76
N ALA A 86 1.15 -9.22 -4.47
CA ALA A 86 1.50 -8.83 -5.83
C ALA A 86 0.35 -9.01 -6.83
N ARG A 87 -0.54 -9.99 -6.62
CA ARG A 87 -1.74 -10.17 -7.46
C ARG A 87 -2.72 -9.02 -7.33
N LEU A 88 -2.95 -8.51 -6.11
CA LEU A 88 -3.75 -7.30 -5.93
C LEU A 88 -3.05 -6.09 -6.56
N ASN A 89 -1.75 -5.95 -6.35
CA ASN A 89 -0.98 -4.85 -6.94
C ASN A 89 -1.08 -4.84 -8.47
N ARG A 90 -1.02 -6.00 -9.12
CA ARG A 90 -1.17 -6.11 -10.57
C ARG A 90 -2.53 -5.60 -11.04
N LEU A 91 -3.61 -6.01 -10.36
CA LEU A 91 -4.97 -5.53 -10.67
C LEU A 91 -5.07 -4.01 -10.51
N VAL A 92 -4.57 -3.46 -9.41
CA VAL A 92 -4.59 -2.01 -9.16
C VAL A 92 -3.77 -1.28 -10.23
N ALA A 93 -2.56 -1.75 -10.54
CA ALA A 93 -1.69 -1.14 -11.54
C ALA A 93 -2.34 -1.14 -12.93
N ASP A 94 -2.92 -2.27 -13.35
CA ASP A 94 -3.54 -2.38 -14.67
C ASP A 94 -4.80 -1.48 -14.78
N ILE A 95 -5.60 -1.37 -13.72
CA ILE A 95 -6.77 -0.46 -13.68
C ILE A 95 -6.34 1.00 -13.73
N TYR A 96 -5.32 1.39 -12.96
CA TYR A 96 -4.80 2.77 -12.98
C TYR A 96 -4.16 3.13 -14.33
N ALA A 97 -3.42 2.19 -14.93
CA ALA A 97 -2.86 2.37 -16.27
C ALA A 97 -3.98 2.52 -17.32
N ALA A 98 -5.05 1.73 -17.24
CA ALA A 98 -6.21 1.84 -18.12
C ALA A 98 -6.94 3.19 -17.99
N ALA A 99 -6.91 3.81 -16.80
CA ALA A 99 -7.43 5.17 -16.57
C ALA A 99 -6.49 6.28 -17.05
N GLY A 100 -5.32 5.94 -17.61
CA GLY A 100 -4.33 6.90 -18.10
C GLY A 100 -3.35 7.42 -17.05
N VAL A 101 -3.34 6.87 -15.83
CA VAL A 101 -2.32 7.21 -14.83
C VAL A 101 -1.03 6.46 -15.18
N PRO A 102 0.13 7.13 -15.31
CA PRO A 102 1.40 6.51 -15.68
C PRO A 102 2.03 5.76 -14.49
N VAL A 103 1.33 4.73 -13.99
CA VAL A 103 1.74 3.99 -12.81
C VAL A 103 2.92 3.05 -13.07
N TRP A 104 3.85 3.00 -12.12
CA TRP A 104 4.93 2.02 -12.11
C TRP A 104 5.02 1.31 -10.77
N SER A 105 4.74 0.01 -10.74
CA SER A 105 4.81 -0.81 -9.52
C SER A 105 6.25 -1.00 -9.03
N LEU A 106 6.48 -0.68 -7.75
CA LEU A 106 7.75 -0.81 -7.04
C LEU A 106 7.50 -1.62 -5.76
N PRO A 107 7.64 -2.96 -5.80
CA PRO A 107 7.31 -3.81 -4.66
C PRO A 107 8.31 -3.66 -3.52
N PRO A 108 7.88 -3.45 -2.26
CA PRO A 108 8.80 -3.43 -1.13
C PRO A 108 9.62 -4.71 -1.01
N SER A 109 9.05 -5.90 -1.31
CA SER A 109 9.79 -7.17 -1.24
C SER A 109 11.05 -7.24 -2.09
N ALA A 110 11.23 -6.34 -3.08
CA ALA A 110 12.44 -6.29 -3.89
C ALA A 110 13.62 -5.58 -3.20
N SER A 111 13.40 -4.77 -2.16
CA SER A 111 14.49 -3.98 -1.55
C SER A 111 14.31 -3.60 -0.08
N ALA A 112 13.14 -3.84 0.51
CA ALA A 112 12.85 -3.47 1.89
C ALA A 112 13.60 -4.41 2.86
N TRP A 113 14.30 -3.78 3.81
CA TRP A 113 15.03 -4.42 4.89
C TRP A 113 14.54 -3.91 6.24
N CYS A 114 14.20 -4.86 7.09
CA CYS A 114 13.70 -4.62 8.43
C CYS A 114 14.70 -5.10 9.50
N ARG A 115 14.53 -4.56 10.70
CA ARG A 115 15.15 -5.09 11.91
C ARG A 115 14.06 -5.23 12.96
N ASP A 116 13.79 -6.47 13.34
CA ASP A 116 12.76 -6.79 14.34
C ASP A 116 11.38 -6.16 14.04
N GLY A 117 10.97 -6.22 12.77
CA GLY A 117 9.70 -5.71 12.27
C GLY A 117 9.69 -4.23 11.90
N GLU A 118 10.76 -3.48 12.18
CA GLU A 118 10.85 -2.07 11.79
C GLU A 118 11.54 -1.91 10.43
N LEU A 119 10.91 -1.19 9.50
CA LEU A 119 11.50 -0.86 8.20
C LEU A 119 12.68 0.12 8.35
N THR A 120 13.88 -0.38 8.05
CA THR A 120 15.13 0.39 8.18
C THR A 120 15.63 0.93 6.84
N GLU A 121 15.53 0.13 5.78
CA GLU A 121 16.08 0.45 4.45
C GLU A 121 15.13 0.00 3.34
N MET A 122 15.12 0.75 2.22
CA MET A 122 14.44 0.41 0.98
C MET A 122 15.11 1.18 -0.17
N ALA A 123 15.02 0.68 -1.41
CA ALA A 123 15.58 1.39 -2.56
C ALA A 123 14.75 2.65 -2.89
N GLU A 124 15.34 3.83 -2.66
CA GLU A 124 14.69 5.12 -2.95
C GLU A 124 14.82 5.55 -4.42
N ARG A 125 15.95 5.20 -5.06
CA ARG A 125 16.29 5.70 -6.40
C ARG A 125 15.22 5.42 -7.46
N PRO A 126 14.57 4.24 -7.51
CA PRO A 126 13.48 4.02 -8.47
C PRO A 126 12.30 4.97 -8.25
N LEU A 127 11.93 5.27 -7.00
CA LEU A 127 10.84 6.21 -6.68
C LEU A 127 11.17 7.63 -7.12
N SER A 128 12.34 8.14 -6.74
CA SER A 128 12.73 9.51 -7.10
C SER A 128 12.91 9.68 -8.61
N THR A 129 13.43 8.66 -9.30
CA THR A 129 13.53 8.64 -10.76
C THR A 129 12.15 8.64 -11.41
N ALA A 130 11.22 7.80 -10.93
CA ALA A 130 9.84 7.76 -11.44
C ALA A 130 9.18 9.15 -11.35
N LEU A 131 9.27 9.79 -10.18
CA LEU A 131 8.71 11.12 -9.95
C LEU A 131 9.35 12.17 -10.87
N ALA A 132 10.68 12.15 -11.02
CA ALA A 132 11.41 13.09 -11.88
C ALA A 132 11.00 12.99 -13.37
N HIS A 133 10.49 11.83 -13.79
CA HIS A 133 10.01 11.59 -15.15
C HIS A 133 8.47 11.62 -15.28
N GLY A 134 7.76 12.16 -14.28
CA GLY A 134 6.30 12.32 -14.33
C GLY A 134 5.51 11.01 -14.21
N LEU A 135 6.14 9.93 -13.76
CA LEU A 135 5.46 8.68 -13.45
C LEU A 135 4.86 8.72 -12.04
N ALA A 136 3.84 7.89 -11.81
CA ALA A 136 3.25 7.66 -10.50
C ALA A 136 3.77 6.35 -9.90
N PRO A 137 4.85 6.34 -9.10
CA PRO A 137 5.31 5.13 -8.44
C PRO A 137 4.23 4.55 -7.52
N LEU A 138 4.02 3.24 -7.62
CA LEU A 138 3.01 2.47 -6.89
C LEU A 138 3.70 1.49 -5.94
N VAL A 139 3.49 1.68 -4.64
CA VAL A 139 3.93 0.76 -3.58
C VAL A 139 2.73 0.12 -2.88
N TYR A 140 2.94 -0.92 -2.09
CA TYR A 140 1.85 -1.63 -1.44
C TYR A 140 2.31 -2.37 -0.18
N GLY A 141 1.37 -2.83 0.63
CA GLY A 141 1.71 -3.67 1.78
C GLY A 141 2.21 -5.03 1.29
N ASP A 142 3.43 -5.38 1.66
CA ASP A 142 4.16 -6.52 1.10
C ASP A 142 5.07 -7.17 2.16
N VAL A 143 5.69 -8.29 1.81
CA VAL A 143 6.72 -8.90 2.65
C VAL A 143 8.05 -8.16 2.55
N ALA A 144 8.90 -8.29 3.58
CA ALA A 144 10.26 -7.73 3.60
C ALA A 144 11.22 -8.68 4.31
N LEU A 145 12.51 -8.61 3.98
CA LEU A 145 13.54 -9.32 4.73
C LEU A 145 13.77 -8.65 6.09
N ASP A 146 14.12 -9.43 7.10
CA ASP A 146 14.33 -8.95 8.46
C ASP A 146 15.58 -9.56 9.11
N ALA A 147 16.44 -8.72 9.69
CA ALA A 147 17.69 -9.14 10.29
C ALA A 147 17.54 -10.00 11.57
N VAL A 148 16.40 -9.92 12.25
CA VAL A 148 16.10 -10.66 13.50
C VAL A 148 15.07 -11.76 13.24
N ARG A 149 14.05 -11.45 12.44
CA ARG A 149 12.91 -12.33 12.18
C ARG A 149 13.08 -13.19 10.93
N GLY A 150 14.17 -13.03 10.18
CA GLY A 150 14.38 -13.63 8.85
C GLY A 150 13.56 -12.92 7.77
N GLY A 151 12.24 -12.94 7.91
CA GLY A 151 11.30 -12.21 7.08
C GLY A 151 10.13 -11.66 7.91
N THR A 152 9.48 -10.61 7.40
CA THR A 152 8.33 -9.98 8.03
C THR A 152 7.40 -9.36 6.98
N ILE A 153 6.42 -8.56 7.41
CA ILE A 153 5.51 -7.77 6.57
C ILE A 153 5.73 -6.29 6.86
N VAL A 154 5.83 -5.50 5.80
CA VAL A 154 5.74 -4.04 5.85
C VAL A 154 4.40 -3.59 5.28
N SER A 155 3.65 -2.85 6.07
CA SER A 155 2.42 -2.17 5.65
C SER A 155 2.75 -1.00 4.73
N THR A 156 1.75 -0.57 3.94
CA THR A 156 1.90 0.63 3.11
C THR A 156 2.13 1.87 3.97
N GLU A 157 1.56 1.92 5.18
CA GLU A 157 1.78 2.99 6.15
C GLU A 157 3.23 3.04 6.62
N GLU A 158 3.84 1.89 6.94
CA GLU A 158 5.27 1.81 7.29
C GLU A 158 6.15 2.27 6.12
N VAL A 159 5.81 1.85 4.89
CA VAL A 159 6.49 2.29 3.66
C VAL A 159 6.32 3.81 3.44
N PHE A 160 5.11 4.33 3.58
CA PHE A 160 4.82 5.77 3.44
C PHE A 160 5.54 6.59 4.50
N ALA A 161 5.56 6.15 5.76
CA ALA A 161 6.30 6.82 6.83
C ALA A 161 7.81 6.84 6.57
N TRP A 162 8.36 5.74 6.03
CA TRP A 162 9.76 5.68 5.63
C TRP A 162 10.07 6.62 4.46
N LEU A 163 9.19 6.67 3.44
CA LEU A 163 9.33 7.52 2.27
C LEU A 163 9.10 9.01 2.58
N ALA A 164 8.16 9.35 3.45
CA ALA A 164 7.78 10.73 3.74
C ALA A 164 8.94 11.51 4.36
N ARG A 165 9.77 10.84 5.18
CA ARG A 165 11.01 11.44 5.74
C ARG A 165 12.03 11.83 4.68
N ARG A 166 11.98 11.21 3.50
CA ARG A 166 12.96 11.36 2.40
C ARG A 166 12.42 12.24 1.29
N LEU A 167 11.23 11.93 0.79
CA LEU A 167 10.61 12.62 -0.34
C LEU A 167 9.81 13.87 0.08
N ARG A 168 9.49 14.01 1.38
CA ARG A 168 8.82 15.18 1.98
C ARG A 168 7.55 15.61 1.22
N PRO A 169 6.52 14.75 1.13
CA PRO A 169 5.25 15.11 0.51
C PRO A 169 4.61 16.29 1.26
N GLN A 170 3.84 17.14 0.55
CA GLN A 170 3.06 18.18 1.23
C GLN A 170 1.85 17.60 1.93
N VAL A 171 1.27 16.53 1.38
CA VAL A 171 0.06 15.89 1.92
C VAL A 171 0.18 14.38 1.79
N VAL A 172 -0.24 13.68 2.84
CA VAL A 172 -0.46 12.24 2.83
C VAL A 172 -1.97 11.99 3.01
N LEU A 173 -2.60 11.44 1.99
CA LEU A 173 -4.02 11.09 1.96
C LEU A 173 -4.18 9.59 2.21
N LEU A 174 -4.99 9.22 3.21
CA LEU A 174 -5.29 7.83 3.54
C LEU A 174 -6.77 7.57 3.28
N ALA A 175 -7.11 7.02 2.11
CA ALA A 175 -8.48 6.73 1.72
C ALA A 175 -8.99 5.44 2.41
N GLY A 176 -9.95 5.60 3.32
CA GLY A 176 -10.58 4.52 4.08
C GLY A 176 -12.03 4.23 3.64
N ILE A 177 -12.70 3.37 4.41
CA ILE A 177 -14.16 3.12 4.29
C ILE A 177 -14.98 3.95 5.28
N VAL A 178 -14.31 4.79 6.06
CA VAL A 178 -14.88 5.68 7.07
C VAL A 178 -14.38 7.09 6.76
N ASP A 179 -15.16 8.10 7.13
CA ASP A 179 -14.93 9.49 6.72
C ASP A 179 -13.74 10.16 7.43
N GLY A 180 -12.96 9.42 8.22
CA GLY A 180 -11.80 9.92 8.94
C GLY A 180 -11.37 9.04 10.10
N VAL A 181 -10.58 9.60 11.02
CA VAL A 181 -10.25 8.95 12.29
C VAL A 181 -11.40 9.20 13.27
N TYR A 182 -11.83 8.15 13.96
CA TYR A 182 -12.87 8.22 14.98
C TYR A 182 -12.30 7.78 16.33
N GLU A 183 -12.88 8.28 17.42
CA GLU A 183 -12.51 7.92 18.79
C GLU A 183 -12.73 6.43 19.08
N ARG A 184 -13.66 5.80 18.34
CA ARG A 184 -14.05 4.38 18.42
C ARG A 184 -14.37 3.88 17.01
N ASP A 185 -14.47 2.56 16.82
CA ASP A 185 -14.81 1.98 15.51
C ASP A 185 -16.24 2.40 15.08
N PRO A 186 -16.39 3.29 14.07
CA PRO A 186 -17.70 3.79 13.67
C PRO A 186 -18.54 2.75 12.92
N LEU A 187 -17.94 1.61 12.53
CA LEU A 187 -18.65 0.50 11.91
C LEU A 187 -19.33 -0.40 12.94
N LEU A 188 -18.92 -0.29 14.22
CA LEU A 188 -19.47 -1.04 15.34
C LEU A 188 -20.27 -0.15 16.29
N ASP A 189 -19.89 1.13 16.43
CA ASP A 189 -20.55 2.12 17.28
C ASP A 189 -21.06 3.30 16.43
N PRO A 190 -22.38 3.40 16.18
CA PRO A 190 -22.98 4.52 15.47
C PRO A 190 -22.79 5.88 16.15
N GLN A 191 -22.40 5.90 17.43
CA GLN A 191 -22.13 7.12 18.19
C GLN A 191 -20.64 7.51 18.17
N ALA A 192 -19.79 6.78 17.45
CA ALA A 192 -18.39 7.14 17.29
C ALA A 192 -18.26 8.53 16.67
N ARG A 193 -17.47 9.40 17.29
CA ARG A 193 -17.21 10.77 16.83
C ARG A 193 -15.87 10.87 16.14
N HIS A 194 -15.75 11.79 15.18
CA HIS A 194 -14.48 12.11 14.54
C HIS A 194 -13.49 12.67 15.57
N VAL A 195 -12.25 12.21 15.49
CA VAL A 195 -11.13 12.91 16.12
C VAL A 195 -10.84 14.12 15.24
N ALA A 196 -11.15 15.31 15.74
CA ALA A 196 -10.79 16.55 15.05
C ALA A 196 -9.26 16.65 14.95
N GLY A 197 -8.76 16.92 13.75
CA GLY A 197 -7.36 17.24 13.49
C GLY A 197 -7.05 18.70 13.75
#